data_AF-X1LGD9-F1
#
_entry.id   AF-X1LGD9-F1
#
_cell.length_a   1.000
_cell.length_b   1.000
_cell.length_c   1.000
_cell.angle_alpha   90.00
_cell.angle_beta   90.00
_cell.angle_gamma   90.00
#
_symmetry.space_group_name_H-M   'P 1'
#
loop_
_entity.id
_entity.type
_entity.pdbx_description
1 polymer ?
#
loop_
_entity_poly.entity_id
_entity_poly.type
_entity_poly.pdbx_seq_one_letter_code
_entity_poly.pdbx_strand_id
1 'polypeptide(L)'
;TLDDMAQTAFLNVLRGDVNSLSRVNPGGSDLPGFVRRIKPYCEVPERESALYAYLEGFRFQELPCPYAGEAMRNDVRGFLSRMENKRPGTMFTVYRTALKLAPERGGTIIMGTCSKCGEPTTGTVCRACQLIDGLREPGPKNA
;
A
#
# COMPACT_ATOMS: atom_id res chain seq x y z
N THR A 1 -1.52 5.38 7.78
CA THR A 1 -1.33 5.42 9.25
C THR A 1 -0.35 4.32 9.66
N LEU A 2 -0.06 4.19 10.95
CA LEU A 2 0.70 3.06 11.51
C LEU A 2 0.02 1.72 11.16
N ASP A 3 -1.30 1.65 11.31
CA ASP A 3 -2.12 0.49 10.99
C ASP A 3 -1.92 0.05 9.53
N ASP A 4 -1.97 0.98 8.57
CA ASP A 4 -1.73 0.68 7.15
C ASP A 4 -0.34 0.10 6.90
N MET A 5 0.68 0.64 7.60
CA MET A 5 2.06 0.19 7.45
C MET A 5 2.26 -1.20 8.05
N ALA A 6 1.72 -1.44 9.25
CA ALA A 6 1.77 -2.74 9.90
C ALA A 6 1.00 -3.80 9.09
N GLN A 7 -0.21 -3.48 8.60
CA GLN A 7 -0.99 -4.38 7.75
C GLN A 7 -0.26 -4.70 6.45
N THR A 8 0.31 -3.69 5.79
CA THR A 8 1.05 -3.89 4.51
C THR A 8 2.30 -4.72 4.72
N ALA A 9 3.07 -4.45 5.78
CA ALA A 9 4.22 -5.25 6.16
C ALA A 9 3.83 -6.71 6.40
N PHE A 10 2.80 -6.94 7.23
CA PHE A 10 2.37 -8.28 7.60
C PHE A 10 1.82 -9.05 6.39
N LEU A 11 1.04 -8.41 5.52
CA LEU A 11 0.57 -9.01 4.27
C LEU A 11 1.72 -9.46 3.36
N ASN A 12 2.77 -8.64 3.23
CA ASN A 12 3.92 -9.00 2.41
C ASN A 12 4.70 -10.18 3.01
N VAL A 13 4.82 -10.24 4.34
CA VAL A 13 5.41 -11.40 5.04
C VAL A 13 4.59 -12.66 4.79
N LEU A 14 3.26 -12.61 4.92
CA LEU A 14 2.38 -13.76 4.67
C LEU A 14 2.45 -14.26 3.22
N ARG A 15 2.74 -13.37 2.26
CA ARG A 15 2.92 -13.71 0.84
C ARG A 15 4.34 -14.17 0.49
N GLY A 16 5.28 -14.11 1.45
CA GLY A 16 6.69 -14.40 1.19
C GLY A 16 7.41 -13.35 0.33
N ASP A 17 6.82 -12.17 0.13
CA ASP A 17 7.41 -11.10 -0.69
C ASP A 17 8.22 -10.13 0.18
N VAL A 18 9.43 -10.56 0.54
CA VAL A 18 10.36 -9.78 1.37
C VAL A 18 10.86 -8.52 0.66
N ASN A 19 10.99 -8.57 -0.67
CA ASN A 19 11.45 -7.43 -1.48
C ASN A 19 10.48 -6.24 -1.39
N SER A 20 9.17 -6.53 -1.34
CA SER A 20 8.14 -5.51 -1.16
C SER A 20 8.13 -4.85 0.23
N LEU A 21 8.88 -5.34 1.22
CA LEU A 21 9.02 -4.66 2.51
C LEU A 21 9.73 -3.30 2.38
N SER A 22 10.60 -3.13 1.39
CA SER A 22 11.21 -1.83 1.07
C SER A 22 10.19 -0.71 0.86
N ARG A 23 8.97 -1.07 0.42
CA ARG A 23 7.86 -0.12 0.20
C ARG A 23 7.34 0.48 1.50
N VAL A 24 7.59 -0.11 2.68
CA VAL A 24 7.14 0.46 3.96
C VAL A 24 8.00 1.64 4.43
N ASN A 25 9.14 1.90 3.78
CA ASN A 25 10.01 3.03 4.10
C ASN A 25 9.25 4.38 4.04
N PRO A 26 9.31 5.20 5.10
CA PRO A 26 8.55 6.46 5.18
C PRO A 26 9.07 7.55 4.24
N GLY A 27 10.37 7.52 3.93
CA GLY A 27 11.02 8.48 3.04
C GLY A 27 10.73 8.23 1.56
N GLY A 28 10.12 7.10 1.21
CA GLY A 28 9.91 6.67 -0.16
C GLY A 28 11.21 6.36 -0.91
N SER A 29 11.06 5.97 -2.16
CA SER A 29 12.16 5.87 -3.12
C SER A 29 12.07 7.02 -4.11
N ASP A 30 13.22 7.57 -4.46
CA ASP A 30 13.34 8.50 -5.57
C ASP A 30 13.60 7.66 -6.82
N LEU A 31 12.65 7.67 -7.76
CA LEU A 31 12.69 6.86 -8.98
C LEU A 31 12.53 7.80 -10.16
N PRO A 32 13.40 7.72 -11.19
CA PRO A 32 13.29 8.55 -12.38
C PRO A 32 11.89 8.48 -13.00
N GLY A 33 11.31 9.63 -13.31
CA GLY A 33 9.96 9.74 -13.89
C GLY A 33 8.80 9.53 -12.90
N PHE A 34 9.07 9.26 -11.62
CA PHE A 34 8.04 9.21 -10.58
C PHE A 34 8.19 10.34 -9.56
N VAL A 35 7.07 10.92 -9.14
CA VAL A 35 7.05 11.82 -7.99
C VAL A 35 7.33 11.02 -6.71
N ARG A 36 8.28 11.51 -5.91
CA ARG A 36 8.60 10.93 -4.60
C ARG A 36 7.37 10.98 -3.68
N ARG A 37 7.00 9.81 -3.14
CA ARG A 37 5.89 9.66 -2.18
C ARG A 37 6.42 9.42 -0.78
N ILE A 38 6.08 10.31 0.15
CA ILE A 38 6.42 10.19 1.57
C ILE A 38 5.20 9.77 2.39
N LYS A 39 5.44 9.22 3.58
CA LYS A 39 4.38 8.72 4.48
C LYS A 39 4.50 9.35 5.87
N PRO A 40 4.01 10.58 6.07
CA PRO A 40 4.20 11.29 7.33
C PRO A 40 3.50 10.60 8.51
N TYR A 41 2.38 9.91 8.28
CA TYR A 41 1.57 9.28 9.34
C TYR A 41 1.94 7.80 9.57
N CYS A 42 3.13 7.36 9.16
CA CYS A 42 3.56 5.97 9.31
C CYS A 42 3.76 5.53 10.78
N GLU A 43 3.91 6.49 11.70
CA GLU A 43 4.05 6.25 13.14
C GLU A 43 2.85 6.75 13.95
N VAL A 44 1.78 7.21 13.29
CA VAL A 44 0.56 7.69 13.94
C VAL A 44 -0.55 6.64 13.78
N PRO A 45 -1.07 6.07 14.88
CA PRO A 45 -2.23 5.17 14.86
C PRO A 45 -3.44 5.77 14.16
N GLU A 46 -4.21 4.91 13.48
CA GLU A 46 -5.42 5.31 12.77
C GLU A 46 -6.46 5.93 13.71
N ARG A 47 -6.63 5.36 14.91
CA ARG A 47 -7.53 5.90 15.93
C ARG A 47 -7.19 7.35 16.35
N GLU A 48 -5.90 7.69 16.36
CA GLU A 48 -5.44 9.03 16.75
C GLU A 48 -5.64 10.02 15.60
N SER A 49 -5.35 9.59 14.36
CA SER A 49 -5.64 10.38 13.16
C SER A 49 -7.14 10.65 13.00
N ALA A 50 -7.98 9.65 13.26
CA ALA A 50 -9.44 9.77 13.20
C ALA A 50 -9.98 10.67 14.32
N LEU A 51 -9.49 10.52 15.56
CA LEU A 51 -9.86 11.39 16.68
C LEU A 51 -9.50 12.85 16.38
N TYR A 52 -8.30 13.10 15.86
CA TYR A 52 -7.88 14.44 15.46
C TYR A 52 -8.83 15.04 14.40
N ALA A 53 -9.15 14.27 13.36
CA ALA A 53 -10.07 14.72 12.32
C ALA A 53 -11.47 15.05 12.84
N TYR A 54 -11.96 14.28 13.82
CA TYR A 54 -13.24 14.53 14.47
C TYR A 54 -13.23 15.83 15.30
N LEU A 55 -12.17 16.07 16.07
CA LEU A 55 -12.04 17.28 16.90
C LEU A 55 -11.92 18.56 16.05
N GLU A 56 -11.22 18.50 14.92
CA GLU A 56 -11.09 19.62 13.97
C GLU A 56 -12.32 19.80 13.07
N GLY A 57 -13.31 18.90 13.16
CA GLY A 57 -14.52 18.97 12.35
C GLY A 57 -14.29 18.71 10.85
N PHE A 58 -13.27 17.93 10.50
CA PHE A 58 -13.06 17.52 9.11
C PHE A 58 -14.17 16.57 8.65
N ARG A 59 -14.67 16.81 7.44
CA ARG A 59 -15.59 15.87 6.78
C ARG A 59 -14.76 14.78 6.09
N PHE A 60 -15.05 13.52 6.39
CA PHE A 60 -14.42 12.37 5.74
C PHE A 60 -15.49 11.37 5.25
N GLN A 61 -15.08 10.49 4.35
CA GLN A 61 -15.93 9.44 3.80
C GLN A 61 -16.18 8.35 4.85
N GLU A 62 -17.45 8.12 5.20
CA GLU A 62 -17.85 7.10 6.18
C GLU A 62 -18.21 5.76 5.54
N LEU A 63 -18.62 5.76 4.26
CA LEU A 63 -19.06 4.56 3.56
C LEU A 63 -17.85 3.76 3.05
N PRO A 64 -17.65 2.51 3.51
CA PRO A 64 -16.59 1.65 3.01
C PRO A 64 -16.89 1.18 1.58
N CYS A 65 -15.84 0.81 0.85
CA CYS A 65 -15.99 0.17 -0.46
C CYS A 65 -16.77 -1.15 -0.32
N PRO A 66 -17.80 -1.41 -1.16
CA PRO A 66 -18.61 -2.64 -1.06
C PRO A 66 -17.78 -3.91 -1.28
N TYR A 67 -16.70 -3.82 -2.06
CA TYR A 67 -15.78 -4.94 -2.33
C TYR A 67 -14.67 -5.07 -1.28
N ALA A 68 -14.61 -4.20 -0.27
CA ALA A 68 -13.56 -4.26 0.74
C ALA A 68 -13.61 -5.57 1.53
N GLY A 69 -14.80 -6.17 1.69
CA GLY A 69 -15.07 -7.39 2.45
C GLY A 69 -14.26 -8.62 2.01
N GLU A 70 -14.00 -8.75 0.72
CA GLU A 70 -13.37 -9.95 0.12
C GLU A 70 -11.83 -9.94 0.22
N ALA A 71 -11.24 -8.82 0.64
CA ALA A 71 -9.81 -8.70 0.68
C ALA A 71 -9.20 -9.36 1.93
N MET A 72 -8.14 -10.16 1.72
CA MET A 72 -7.25 -10.70 2.79
C MET A 72 -6.78 -9.63 3.79
N ARG A 73 -6.77 -8.35 3.38
CA ARG A 73 -6.46 -7.22 4.25
C ARG A 73 -7.39 -7.14 5.47
N ASN A 74 -8.65 -7.58 5.38
CA ASN A 74 -9.57 -7.60 6.52
C ASN A 74 -9.12 -8.59 7.60
N ASP A 75 -8.67 -9.77 7.21
CA ASP A 75 -8.20 -10.79 8.15
C ASP A 75 -6.97 -10.30 8.90
N VAL A 76 -6.04 -9.68 8.18
CA VAL A 76 -4.83 -9.08 8.76
C VAL A 76 -5.18 -7.92 9.68
N ARG A 77 -6.11 -7.04 9.29
CA ARG A 77 -6.59 -5.95 10.16
C ARG A 77 -7.15 -6.52 11.45
N GLY A 78 -8.08 -7.47 11.37
CA GLY A 78 -8.68 -8.10 12.54
C GLY A 78 -7.66 -8.79 13.45
N PHE A 79 -6.68 -9.48 12.87
CA PHE A 79 -5.58 -10.08 13.63
C PHE A 79 -4.73 -9.03 14.36
N LEU A 80 -4.24 -8.02 13.65
CA LEU A 80 -3.38 -6.99 14.23
C LEU A 80 -4.11 -6.17 15.29
N SER A 81 -5.37 -5.79 15.08
CA SER A 81 -6.17 -5.06 16.08
C SER A 81 -6.37 -5.89 17.35
N ARG A 82 -6.63 -7.20 17.24
CA ARG A 82 -6.73 -8.08 18.42
C ARG A 82 -5.39 -8.17 19.17
N MET A 83 -4.28 -8.23 18.44
CA MET A 83 -2.96 -8.28 19.05
C MET A 83 -2.57 -6.97 19.72
N GLU A 84 -2.85 -5.82 19.09
CA GLU A 84 -2.61 -4.49 19.65
C GLU A 84 -3.40 -4.29 20.94
N ASN A 85 -4.66 -4.72 20.99
CA ASN A 85 -5.48 -4.64 22.21
C ASN A 85 -4.95 -5.53 23.34
N LYS A 86 -4.47 -6.74 23.03
CA LYS A 86 -3.90 -7.66 24.03
C LYS A 86 -2.49 -7.27 24.47
N ARG A 87 -1.72 -6.68 23.57
CA ARG A 87 -0.30 -6.33 23.72
C ARG A 87 -0.04 -5.01 23.00
N PRO A 88 -0.23 -3.87 23.70
CA PRO A 88 0.02 -2.55 23.13
C PRO A 88 1.44 -2.42 22.58
N GLY A 89 1.59 -1.79 21.42
CA GLY A 89 2.86 -1.65 20.72
C GLY A 89 3.18 -2.78 19.73
N THR A 90 2.24 -3.71 19.49
CA THR A 90 2.42 -4.77 18.47
C THR A 90 2.58 -4.16 17.08
N MET A 91 1.75 -3.21 16.69
CA MET A 91 1.80 -2.57 15.36
C MET A 91 3.11 -1.80 15.14
N PHE A 92 3.59 -1.08 16.16
CA PHE A 92 4.91 -0.45 16.14
C PHE A 92 6.02 -1.47 15.96
N THR A 93 5.94 -2.59 16.69
CA THR A 93 6.92 -3.67 16.60
C THR A 93 6.94 -4.28 15.20
N VAL A 94 5.77 -4.59 14.64
CA VAL A 94 5.63 -5.11 13.26
C VAL A 94 6.24 -4.14 12.25
N TYR A 95 5.86 -2.85 12.31
CA TYR A 95 6.35 -1.83 11.39
C TYR A 95 7.88 -1.66 11.48
N ARG A 96 8.42 -1.50 12.69
CA ARG A 96 9.87 -1.36 12.90
C ARG A 96 10.65 -2.61 12.49
N THR A 97 10.07 -3.79 12.70
CA THR A 97 10.67 -5.06 12.25
C THR A 97 10.71 -5.13 10.74
N ALA A 98 9.64 -4.72 10.06
CA ALA A 98 9.59 -4.64 8.61
C ALA A 98 10.65 -3.69 8.04
N LEU A 99 10.91 -2.54 8.69
CA LEU A 99 11.99 -1.63 8.30
C LEU A 99 13.38 -2.26 8.46
N LYS A 100 13.60 -3.09 9.48
CA LYS A 100 14.87 -3.79 9.70
C LYS A 100 15.09 -4.95 8.71
N LEU A 101 14.01 -5.63 8.33
CA LEU A 101 14.03 -6.74 7.37
C LEU A 101 13.96 -6.28 5.91
N ALA A 102 13.59 -5.03 5.67
CA ALA A 102 13.53 -4.48 4.33
C ALA A 102 14.92 -4.53 3.70
N PRO A 103 15.06 -5.11 2.49
CA PRO A 103 16.35 -5.13 1.82
C PRO A 103 16.82 -3.71 1.54
N GLU A 104 18.13 -3.48 1.68
CA GLU A 104 18.75 -2.25 1.21
C GLU A 104 18.49 -2.12 -0.28
N ARG A 105 17.81 -1.03 -0.68
CA ARG A 105 17.31 -0.70 -2.04
C ARG A 105 17.83 -1.64 -3.13
N GLY A 106 17.16 -2.77 -3.30
CA GLY A 106 17.53 -3.81 -4.25
C GLY A 106 17.04 -3.45 -5.65
N GLY A 107 17.98 -2.99 -6.49
CA GLY A 107 17.85 -2.95 -7.94
C GLY A 107 17.15 -1.71 -8.49
N THR A 108 17.92 -0.86 -9.18
CA THR A 108 17.43 0.00 -10.25
C THR A 108 16.76 -0.90 -11.28
N ILE A 109 15.45 -1.12 -11.13
CA ILE A 109 14.65 -1.63 -12.24
C ILE A 109 14.80 -0.58 -13.33
N ILE A 110 15.47 -0.93 -14.43
CA ILE A 110 15.56 -0.08 -15.61
C ILE A 110 14.11 0.17 -16.04
N MET A 111 13.62 1.37 -15.80
CA MET A 111 12.29 1.78 -16.22
C MET A 111 12.40 2.35 -17.62
N GLY A 112 11.76 1.70 -18.58
CA GLY A 112 11.48 2.30 -19.87
C GLY A 112 10.31 3.28 -19.75
N THR A 113 9.95 3.91 -20.86
CA THR A 113 8.77 4.77 -20.98
C THR A 113 7.70 4.07 -21.79
N CYS A 114 6.44 4.30 -21.43
CA CYS A 114 5.29 3.74 -22.10
C CYS A 114 5.17 4.33 -23.51
N SER A 115 5.07 3.50 -24.54
CA SER A 115 4.96 3.98 -25.93
C SER A 115 3.68 4.76 -26.22
N LYS A 116 2.64 4.64 -25.39
CA LYS A 116 1.35 5.34 -25.55
C LYS A 116 1.25 6.65 -24.77
N CYS A 117 1.68 6.65 -23.50
CA CYS A 117 1.47 7.78 -22.59
C CYS A 117 2.77 8.41 -22.06
N GLY A 118 3.94 7.85 -22.37
CA GLY A 118 5.24 8.36 -21.92
C GLY A 118 5.61 8.04 -20.46
N GLU A 119 4.67 7.57 -19.64
CA GLU A 119 4.90 7.27 -18.21
C GLU A 119 5.86 6.08 -17.99
N PRO A 120 6.57 6.02 -16.85
CA PRO A 120 7.51 4.93 -16.57
C PRO A 120 6.84 3.56 -16.51
N THR A 121 7.48 2.56 -17.12
CA THR A 121 7.00 1.18 -17.12
C THR A 121 8.13 0.18 -17.30
N THR A 122 7.93 -1.05 -16.84
CA THR A 122 8.84 -2.17 -17.08
C THR A 122 8.57 -2.88 -18.41
N GLY A 123 7.42 -2.61 -19.06
CA GLY A 123 7.05 -3.18 -20.35
C GLY A 123 7.07 -2.15 -21.48
N THR A 124 6.53 -2.51 -22.64
CA THR A 124 6.36 -1.58 -23.78
C THR A 124 5.19 -0.62 -23.57
N VAL A 125 4.11 -1.12 -22.96
CA VAL A 125 2.88 -0.37 -22.64
C VAL A 125 2.57 -0.55 -21.17
N CYS A 126 2.31 0.55 -20.45
CA CYS A 126 2.05 0.51 -19.01
C CYS A 126 0.73 -0.22 -18.68
N ARG A 127 0.62 -0.75 -17.46
CA ARG A 127 -0.56 -1.52 -17.02
C ARG A 127 -1.86 -0.71 -17.08
N ALA A 128 -1.78 0.60 -16.83
CA ALA A 128 -2.93 1.49 -16.94
C ALA A 128 -3.46 1.58 -18.38
N CYS A 129 -2.57 1.77 -19.36
CA CYS A 129 -2.95 1.78 -20.78
C CYS A 129 -3.53 0.43 -21.22
N GLN A 130 -2.91 -0.69 -20.81
CA GLN A 130 -3.43 -2.03 -21.10
C GLN A 130 -4.86 -2.24 -20.57
N LEU A 131 -5.15 -1.77 -19.35
CA LEU A 131 -6.49 -1.87 -18.76
C LEU A 131 -7.52 -1.03 -19.53
N ILE A 132 -7.15 0.19 -19.94
CA ILE A 132 -8.04 1.07 -20.73
C ILE A 132 -8.33 0.46 -22.10
N ASP A 133 -7.31 -0.11 -22.76
CA ASP A 133 -7.50 -0.79 -24.05
C ASP A 133 -8.44 -2.00 -23.91
N GLY A 134 -8.26 -2.81 -22.86
CA GLY A 134 -9.12 -3.97 -22.59
C GLY A 134 -10.57 -3.62 -22.25
N LEU A 135 -10.85 -2.39 -21.79
CA LEU A 135 -12.22 -1.89 -21.61
C LEU A 135 -12.87 -1.41 -22.92
N ARG A 136 -12.07 -1.09 -23.94
CA ARG A 136 -12.54 -0.63 -25.26
C ARG A 136 -12.79 -1.79 -26.21
N GLU A 137 -12.17 -2.94 -25.98
CA GLU A 137 -12.50 -4.17 -26.68
C GLU A 137 -13.89 -4.67 -26.21
N PRO A 138 -14.80 -5.04 -27.12
CA PRO A 138 -16.04 -5.68 -26.71
C PRO A 138 -15.68 -6.97 -25.98
N GLY A 139 -16.02 -7.03 -24.69
CA GLY A 139 -15.75 -8.20 -23.85
C GLY A 139 -16.28 -9.48 -24.50
N PRO A 140 -15.70 -10.65 -24.18
CA PRO A 140 -16.17 -11.92 -24.72
C PRO A 140 -17.68 -12.04 -24.46
N LYS A 141 -18.44 -12.26 -25.53
CA LYS A 141 -19.88 -12.55 -25.45
C LYS A 141 -20.05 -13.88 -24.72
N ASN A 142 -20.36 -13.80 -23.43
CA ASN A 142 -20.79 -14.88 -22.54
C ASN A 142 -19.71 -15.91 -22.17
N ALA A 143 -19.58 -16.14 -20.87
CA ALA A 143 -19.42 -17.46 -20.26
C ALA A 143 -20.29 -17.49 -18.99
#